data_AF-M7N6N0-F1
#
_entry.id   AF-M7N6N0-F1
#
_cell.length_a   1.000
_cell.length_b   1.000
_cell.length_c   1.000
_cell.angle_alpha   90.00
_cell.angle_beta   90.00
_cell.angle_gamma   90.00
#
_symmetry.space_group_name_H-M   'P 1'
#
loop_
_entity.id
_entity.type
_entity.pdbx_description
1 polymer ?
#
loop_
_entity_poly.entity_id
_entity_poly.type
_entity_poly.pdbx_seq_one_letter_code
_entity_poly.pdbx_strand_id
1 'polypeptide(L)'
;MDLRCGYESGAQAADPVVPAEALAGVTIRQAPTEGHEDPEFRQTCFPILDSPEYWSHNWRLQPHLVKAAHDAIATAIPGVLVYCSAGRDRTGMICALLLGNAGVEPVLVAADYAASVRVMAGVANHSPTIDQQAEWTRNQVDSGLADKFPLVREVAGGVQEIFDVLKVGMATRESLRSLLVDP
;
A
#
# COMPACT_ATOMS: atom_id res chain seq x y z
N MET A 1 10.00 0.21 -4.85
CA MET A 1 9.14 -0.98 -4.68
C MET A 1 7.84 -0.71 -5.39
N ASP A 2 7.62 -1.41 -6.48
CA ASP A 2 6.42 -1.29 -7.31
C ASP A 2 5.40 -2.32 -6.84
N LEU A 3 4.30 -1.85 -6.25
CA LEU A 3 3.24 -2.72 -5.71
C LEU A 3 2.15 -3.04 -6.73
N ARG A 4 2.28 -2.54 -7.96
CA ARG A 4 1.28 -2.71 -9.01
C ARG A 4 1.25 -4.14 -9.54
N CYS A 5 0.10 -4.57 -10.05
CA CYS A 5 -0.03 -5.83 -10.77
C CYS A 5 0.81 -5.79 -12.05
N GLY A 6 1.23 -6.96 -12.56
CA GLY A 6 2.10 -7.02 -13.74
C GLY A 6 1.55 -6.30 -14.98
N TYR A 7 0.23 -6.23 -15.15
CA TYR A 7 -0.42 -5.54 -16.26
C TYR A 7 -0.45 -4.00 -16.12
N GLU A 8 -0.24 -3.48 -14.90
CA GLU A 8 -0.19 -2.04 -14.61
C GLU A 8 1.24 -1.48 -14.72
N SER A 9 2.25 -2.36 -14.82
CA SER A 9 3.66 -2.00 -14.81
C SER A 9 4.17 -1.58 -16.19
N GLY A 10 5.19 -0.70 -16.19
CA GLY A 10 5.76 -0.12 -17.40
C GLY A 10 5.29 1.32 -17.65
N ALA A 11 5.90 1.94 -18.67
CA ALA A 11 5.56 3.30 -19.09
C ALA A 11 4.28 3.28 -19.93
N GLN A 12 3.38 4.21 -19.65
CA GLN A 12 2.15 4.46 -20.40
C GLN A 12 2.35 5.56 -21.43
N ALA A 13 1.47 5.63 -22.43
CA ALA A 13 1.57 6.63 -23.50
C ALA A 13 1.49 8.09 -23.00
N ALA A 14 0.84 8.32 -21.86
CA ALA A 14 0.73 9.64 -21.23
C ALA A 14 1.88 9.96 -20.26
N ASP A 15 2.74 8.99 -19.96
CA ASP A 15 3.85 9.20 -19.03
C ASP A 15 4.92 10.09 -19.67
N PRO A 16 5.60 10.93 -18.87
CA PRO A 16 6.73 11.70 -19.37
C PRO A 16 7.86 10.76 -19.81
N VAL A 17 8.58 11.16 -20.86
CA VAL A 17 9.80 10.45 -21.27
C VAL A 17 10.87 10.64 -20.19
N VAL A 18 11.22 9.55 -19.50
CA VAL A 18 12.27 9.54 -18.47
C VAL A 18 13.57 9.04 -19.10
N PRO A 19 14.64 9.87 -19.15
CA PRO A 19 15.93 9.44 -19.66
C PRO A 19 16.55 8.38 -18.72
N ALA A 20 17.27 7.40 -19.27
CA ALA A 20 17.82 6.28 -18.52
C ALA A 20 18.77 6.74 -17.39
N GLU A 21 19.47 7.85 -17.63
CA GLU A 21 20.39 8.48 -16.70
C GLU A 21 19.68 9.01 -15.43
N ALA A 22 18.40 9.40 -15.54
CA ALA A 22 17.61 9.84 -14.39
C ALA A 22 17.27 8.67 -13.44
N LEU A 23 17.34 7.42 -13.93
CA LEU A 23 17.16 6.22 -13.13
C LEU A 23 18.49 5.53 -12.78
N ALA A 24 19.63 6.14 -13.13
CA ALA A 24 20.93 5.58 -12.79
C ALA A 24 21.06 5.43 -11.26
N GLY A 25 21.34 4.21 -10.81
CA GLY A 25 21.43 3.87 -9.38
C GLY A 25 20.08 3.57 -8.70
N VAL A 26 18.95 3.67 -9.41
CA VAL A 26 17.63 3.29 -8.90
C VAL A 26 17.28 1.88 -9.38
N THR A 27 17.07 0.96 -8.45
CA THR A 27 16.56 -0.38 -8.77
C THR A 27 15.05 -0.44 -8.57
N ILE A 28 14.30 -0.68 -9.65
CA ILE A 28 12.86 -0.91 -9.57
C ILE A 28 12.62 -2.41 -9.38
N ARG A 29 12.15 -2.79 -8.18
CA ARG A 29 11.73 -4.15 -7.87
C ARG A 29 10.21 -4.23 -7.88
N GLN A 30 9.67 -5.15 -8.67
CA GLN A 30 8.27 -5.51 -8.71
C GLN A 30 7.93 -6.40 -7.50
N ALA A 31 6.90 -6.02 -6.76
CA ALA A 31 6.38 -6.75 -5.62
C ALA A 31 4.85 -6.53 -5.52
N PRO A 32 4.08 -7.08 -6.47
CA PRO A 32 2.63 -6.92 -6.49
C PRO A 32 2.02 -7.41 -5.17
N THR A 33 1.05 -6.66 -4.66
CA THR A 33 0.32 -7.03 -3.43
C THR A 33 -1.05 -7.65 -3.71
N GLU A 34 -1.40 -7.77 -4.98
CA GLU A 34 -2.70 -8.24 -5.49
C GLU A 34 -2.48 -9.05 -6.77
N GLY A 35 -3.22 -10.14 -6.92
CA GLY A 35 -3.32 -10.98 -8.11
C GLY A 35 -4.75 -10.95 -8.63
N HIS A 36 -5.02 -10.14 -9.66
CA HIS A 36 -6.37 -9.91 -10.18
C HIS A 36 -6.90 -11.02 -11.08
N GLU A 37 -6.09 -12.06 -11.31
CA GLU A 37 -6.49 -13.31 -11.93
C GLU A 37 -7.33 -14.21 -11.01
N ASP A 38 -7.27 -13.99 -9.69
CA ASP A 38 -8.03 -14.76 -8.70
C ASP A 38 -9.51 -14.35 -8.69
N PRO A 39 -10.44 -15.24 -9.05
CA PRO A 39 -11.87 -14.92 -9.09
C PRO A 39 -12.46 -14.56 -7.72
N GLU A 40 -11.99 -15.16 -6.62
CA GLU A 40 -12.48 -14.88 -5.27
C GLU A 40 -12.00 -13.50 -4.80
N PHE A 41 -10.75 -13.15 -5.13
CA PHE A 41 -10.22 -11.80 -4.90
C PHE A 41 -11.04 -10.76 -5.66
N ARG A 42 -11.32 -10.99 -6.94
CA ARG A 42 -12.15 -10.07 -7.72
C ARG A 42 -13.53 -9.91 -7.10
N GLN A 43 -14.19 -11.02 -6.76
CA GLN A 43 -15.54 -10.97 -6.19
C GLN A 43 -15.58 -10.23 -4.84
N THR A 44 -14.58 -10.46 -3.99
CA THR A 44 -14.55 -9.94 -2.62
C THR A 44 -14.01 -8.51 -2.54
N CYS A 45 -12.90 -8.25 -3.22
CA CYS A 45 -12.12 -7.02 -3.06
C CYS A 45 -12.47 -5.94 -4.08
N PHE A 46 -12.82 -6.27 -5.33
CA PHE A 46 -13.07 -5.24 -6.36
C PHE A 46 -14.14 -4.21 -5.97
N PRO A 47 -15.25 -4.57 -5.29
CA PRO A 47 -16.25 -3.60 -4.85
C PRO A 47 -15.76 -2.57 -3.82
N ILE A 48 -14.62 -2.83 -3.17
CA ILE A 48 -14.07 -2.04 -2.05
C ILE A 48 -12.55 -1.81 -2.20
N LEU A 49 -12.01 -1.97 -3.42
CA LEU A 49 -10.57 -1.99 -3.70
C LEU A 49 -9.89 -0.63 -3.51
N ASP A 50 -10.70 0.42 -3.45
CA ASP A 50 -10.31 1.81 -3.27
C ASP A 50 -10.28 2.21 -1.78
N SER A 51 -10.17 1.26 -0.84
CA SER A 51 -10.38 1.56 0.58
C SER A 51 -9.77 0.53 1.56
N PRO A 52 -9.47 0.88 2.83
CA PRO A 52 -8.87 -0.04 3.79
C PRO A 52 -9.70 -1.29 4.13
N GLU A 53 -11.00 -1.28 3.86
CA GLU A 53 -11.91 -2.40 4.07
C GLU A 53 -11.44 -3.68 3.36
N TYR A 54 -10.79 -3.59 2.20
CA TYR A 54 -10.34 -4.79 1.50
C TYR A 54 -9.06 -5.40 2.09
N TRP A 55 -8.31 -4.69 2.94
CA TRP A 55 -6.96 -5.12 3.35
C TRP A 55 -6.97 -6.48 4.05
N SER A 56 -7.90 -6.70 4.98
CA SER A 56 -8.03 -7.98 5.69
C SER A 56 -8.46 -9.12 4.75
N HIS A 57 -9.32 -8.82 3.77
CA HIS A 57 -9.70 -9.76 2.72
C HIS A 57 -8.49 -10.11 1.83
N ASN A 58 -7.66 -9.13 1.49
CA ASN A 58 -6.42 -9.36 0.75
C ASN A 58 -5.47 -10.26 1.53
N TRP A 59 -5.25 -10.01 2.83
CA TRP A 59 -4.39 -10.87 3.64
C TRP A 59 -4.92 -12.29 3.79
N ARG A 60 -6.24 -12.47 3.80
CA ARG A 60 -6.85 -13.81 3.82
C ARG A 60 -6.61 -14.55 2.50
N LEU A 61 -6.82 -13.86 1.38
CA LEU A 61 -6.82 -14.46 0.04
C LEU A 61 -5.41 -14.62 -0.53
N GLN A 62 -4.59 -13.60 -0.39
CA GLN A 62 -3.29 -13.48 -1.04
C GLN A 62 -2.19 -13.05 -0.05
N PRO A 63 -2.06 -13.70 1.13
CA PRO A 63 -1.08 -13.32 2.16
C PRO A 63 0.36 -13.37 1.64
N HIS A 64 0.63 -14.30 0.73
CA HIS A 64 1.96 -14.52 0.16
C HIS A 64 2.47 -13.33 -0.66
N LEU A 65 1.59 -12.57 -1.32
CA LEU A 65 1.94 -11.37 -2.08
C LEU A 65 2.35 -10.24 -1.15
N VAL A 66 1.56 -9.99 -0.11
CA VAL A 66 1.86 -8.97 0.91
C VAL A 66 3.13 -9.35 1.69
N LYS A 67 3.32 -10.62 2.03
CA LYS A 67 4.57 -11.11 2.63
C LYS A 67 5.77 -10.86 1.71
N ALA A 68 5.67 -11.21 0.43
CA ALA A 68 6.76 -11.04 -0.53
C ALA A 68 7.15 -9.56 -0.70
N ALA A 69 6.19 -8.63 -0.64
CA ALA A 69 6.46 -7.20 -0.62
C ALA A 69 7.26 -6.77 0.62
N HIS A 70 6.88 -7.24 1.81
CA HIS A 70 7.61 -6.95 3.05
C HIS A 70 9.03 -7.55 3.04
N ASP A 71 9.20 -8.80 2.59
CA ASP A 71 10.53 -9.41 2.45
C ASP A 71 11.40 -8.64 1.43
N ALA A 72 10.80 -8.17 0.34
CA ALA A 72 11.51 -7.37 -0.66
C ALA A 72 11.96 -6.02 -0.08
N ILE A 73 11.12 -5.36 0.72
CA ILE A 73 11.42 -4.08 1.37
C ILE A 73 12.52 -4.25 2.42
N ALA A 74 12.47 -5.31 3.22
CA ALA A 74 13.46 -5.58 4.27
C ALA A 74 14.91 -5.73 3.77
N THR A 75 15.08 -5.99 2.48
CA THR A 75 16.39 -6.14 1.82
C THR A 75 16.78 -4.93 0.97
N ALA A 76 15.97 -3.87 0.94
CA ALA A 76 16.22 -2.69 0.12
C ALA A 76 17.27 -1.77 0.77
N ILE A 77 18.27 -1.36 -0.01
CA ILE A 77 19.34 -0.45 0.39
C ILE A 77 19.64 0.57 -0.71
N PRO A 78 20.13 1.79 -0.38
CA PRO A 78 20.24 2.36 0.97
C PRO A 78 18.91 2.95 1.48
N GLY A 79 17.87 2.95 0.66
CA GLY A 79 16.53 3.43 1.00
C GLY A 79 15.50 2.87 0.03
N VAL A 80 14.22 3.10 0.31
CA VAL A 80 13.12 2.52 -0.47
C VAL A 80 12.02 3.54 -0.69
N LEU A 81 11.60 3.68 -1.95
CA LEU A 81 10.34 4.31 -2.30
C LEU A 81 9.29 3.20 -2.51
N VAL A 82 8.13 3.30 -1.87
CA VAL A 82 7.03 2.34 -2.04
C VAL A 82 5.88 3.04 -2.76
N TYR A 83 5.40 2.47 -3.88
CA TYR A 83 4.35 3.08 -4.68
C TYR A 83 3.42 2.04 -5.32
N CYS A 84 2.20 2.47 -5.63
CA CYS A 84 1.25 1.75 -6.47
C CYS A 84 0.75 2.69 -7.59
N SER A 85 -0.44 2.45 -8.16
CA SER A 85 -1.01 3.35 -9.18
C SER A 85 -1.36 4.73 -8.60
N ALA A 86 -2.19 4.78 -7.56
CA ALA A 86 -2.66 6.02 -6.95
C ALA A 86 -1.85 6.47 -5.71
N GLY A 87 -0.92 5.64 -5.23
CA GLY A 87 -0.17 5.91 -4.00
C GLY A 87 -1.02 5.93 -2.72
N ARG A 88 -2.24 5.40 -2.76
CA ARG A 88 -3.22 5.48 -1.66
C ARG A 88 -3.46 4.13 -0.99
N ASP A 89 -4.10 3.18 -1.65
CA ASP A 89 -4.64 1.99 -0.94
C ASP A 89 -3.60 0.88 -0.75
N ARG A 90 -3.02 0.35 -1.84
CA ARG A 90 -1.93 -0.66 -1.75
C ARG A 90 -0.70 -0.10 -1.03
N THR A 91 -0.32 1.14 -1.36
CA THR A 91 0.74 1.86 -0.66
C THR A 91 0.38 2.05 0.81
N GLY A 92 -0.83 2.51 1.11
CA GLY A 92 -1.32 2.70 2.48
C GLY A 92 -1.33 1.43 3.31
N MET A 93 -1.73 0.29 2.74
CA MET A 93 -1.69 -1.01 3.39
C MET A 93 -0.26 -1.37 3.82
N ILE A 94 0.71 -1.24 2.91
CA ILE A 94 2.12 -1.54 3.20
C ILE A 94 2.67 -0.53 4.22
N CYS A 95 2.45 0.78 4.02
CA CYS A 95 2.92 1.82 4.93
C CYS A 95 2.32 1.67 6.33
N ALA A 96 1.05 1.33 6.47
CA ALA A 96 0.41 1.14 7.77
C ALA A 96 1.04 -0.01 8.56
N LEU A 97 1.36 -1.12 7.89
CA LEU A 97 2.07 -2.25 8.50
C LEU A 97 3.52 -1.91 8.85
N LEU A 98 4.23 -1.17 7.99
CA LEU A 98 5.60 -0.72 8.27
C LEU A 98 5.66 0.23 9.47
N LEU A 99 4.80 1.26 9.49
CA LEU A 99 4.76 2.26 10.56
C LEU A 99 4.29 1.65 11.88
N GLY A 100 3.27 0.78 11.85
CA GLY A 100 2.83 0.02 13.03
C GLY A 100 3.96 -0.83 13.60
N ASN A 101 4.72 -1.53 12.75
CA ASN A 101 5.87 -2.34 13.19
C ASN A 101 7.04 -1.48 13.71
N ALA A 102 7.18 -0.25 13.21
CA ALA A 102 8.09 0.76 13.75
C ALA A 102 7.60 1.35 15.10
N GLY A 103 6.39 1.01 15.55
CA GLY A 103 5.82 1.47 16.81
C GLY A 103 5.25 2.89 16.75
N VAL A 104 4.90 3.36 15.55
CA VAL A 104 4.23 4.64 15.37
C VAL A 104 2.81 4.54 15.92
N GLU A 105 2.39 5.56 16.68
CA GLU A 105 1.05 5.64 17.25
C GLU A 105 -0.04 5.47 16.17
N PRO A 106 -1.06 4.60 16.36
CA PRO A 106 -2.07 4.32 15.36
C PRO A 106 -2.78 5.56 14.78
N VAL A 107 -2.97 6.60 15.60
CA VAL A 107 -3.57 7.86 15.16
C VAL A 107 -2.69 8.60 14.15
N LEU A 108 -1.36 8.51 14.26
CA LEU A 108 -0.42 9.12 13.33
C LEU A 108 -0.36 8.33 12.02
N VAL A 109 -0.40 7.00 12.09
CA VAL A 109 -0.50 6.15 10.89
C VAL A 109 -1.78 6.45 10.11
N ALA A 110 -2.89 6.60 10.82
CA ALA A 110 -4.16 6.99 10.21
C ALA A 110 -4.11 8.39 9.58
N ALA A 111 -3.40 9.34 10.19
CA ALA A 111 -3.19 10.68 9.64
C ALA A 111 -2.32 10.67 8.38
N ASP A 112 -1.27 9.83 8.35
CA ASP A 112 -0.43 9.61 7.16
C ASP A 112 -1.24 9.06 5.99
N TYR A 113 -2.01 7.99 6.21
CA TYR A 113 -2.94 7.46 5.19
C TYR A 113 -3.89 8.54 4.66
N ALA A 114 -4.47 9.36 5.55
CA ALA A 114 -5.38 10.42 5.15
C ALA A 114 -4.72 11.53 4.32
N ALA A 115 -3.41 11.75 4.45
CA ALA A 115 -2.70 12.69 3.58
C ALA A 115 -2.76 12.22 2.11
N SER A 116 -2.55 10.92 1.86
CA SER A 116 -2.67 10.34 0.51
C SER A 116 -4.10 10.45 -0.04
N VAL A 117 -5.12 10.14 0.78
CA VAL A 117 -6.53 10.29 0.38
C VAL A 117 -6.84 11.73 -0.02
N ARG A 118 -6.41 12.71 0.77
CA ARG A 118 -6.65 14.15 0.49
C ARG A 118 -5.99 14.63 -0.79
N VAL A 119 -4.79 14.15 -1.10
CA VAL A 119 -4.07 14.51 -2.33
C VAL A 119 -4.71 13.86 -3.55
N MET A 120 -5.20 12.62 -3.42
CA MET A 120 -5.77 11.86 -4.52
C MET A 120 -7.28 12.07 -4.75
N ALA A 121 -7.96 12.74 -3.82
CA ALA A 121 -9.37 13.06 -3.99
C ALA A 121 -9.60 13.92 -5.25
N GLY A 122 -10.53 13.48 -6.11
CA GLY A 122 -10.80 14.19 -7.37
C GLY A 122 -9.76 13.95 -8.48
N VAL A 123 -8.75 13.10 -8.25
CA VAL A 123 -7.71 12.80 -9.24
C VAL A 123 -8.03 11.48 -9.92
N ALA A 124 -8.23 11.54 -11.24
CA ALA A 124 -8.38 10.35 -12.06
C ALA A 124 -7.11 9.50 -12.00
N ASN A 125 -7.27 8.20 -11.79
CA ASN A 125 -6.17 7.24 -11.78
C ASN A 125 -6.53 6.00 -12.61
N HIS A 126 -5.53 5.18 -12.90
CA HIS A 126 -5.73 3.89 -13.55
C HIS A 126 -6.16 2.87 -12.49
N SER A 127 -7.47 2.83 -12.22
CA SER A 127 -8.11 1.82 -11.38
C SER A 127 -8.74 0.73 -12.25
N PRO A 128 -8.61 -0.57 -11.90
CA PRO A 128 -9.34 -1.65 -12.56
C PRO A 128 -10.84 -1.67 -12.22
N THR A 129 -11.27 -0.86 -11.25
CA THR A 129 -12.64 -0.76 -10.76
C THR A 129 -13.06 0.72 -10.70
N ILE A 130 -14.35 0.97 -10.42
CA ILE A 130 -14.81 2.32 -10.12
C ILE A 130 -14.13 2.78 -8.82
N ASP A 131 -13.35 3.86 -8.89
CA ASP A 131 -12.76 4.53 -7.72
C ASP A 131 -13.75 5.58 -7.21
N GLN A 132 -14.44 5.28 -6.12
CA GLN A 132 -15.45 6.17 -5.54
C GLN A 132 -14.82 7.46 -5.03
N GLN A 133 -13.55 7.43 -4.63
CA GLN A 133 -12.84 8.60 -4.13
C GLN A 133 -12.39 9.55 -5.24
N ALA A 134 -12.32 9.10 -6.50
CA ALA A 134 -11.99 9.94 -7.64
C ALA A 134 -13.08 11.00 -7.92
N GLU A 135 -14.28 10.83 -7.38
CA GLU A 135 -15.38 11.80 -7.47
C GLU A 135 -15.53 12.66 -6.21
N TRP A 136 -14.73 12.41 -5.16
CA TRP A 136 -14.87 13.14 -3.91
C TRP A 136 -14.46 14.60 -4.06
N THR A 137 -15.36 15.49 -3.65
CA THR A 137 -15.04 16.88 -3.34
C THR A 137 -14.27 16.97 -2.03
N ARG A 138 -13.51 18.05 -1.81
CA ARG A 138 -12.78 18.29 -0.54
C ARG A 138 -13.65 18.13 0.71
N ASN A 139 -14.93 18.50 0.62
CA ASN A 139 -15.87 18.38 1.74
C ASN A 139 -16.32 16.94 2.00
N GLN A 140 -16.30 16.06 1.00
CA GLN A 140 -16.62 14.64 1.15
C GLN A 140 -15.44 13.84 1.70
N VAL A 141 -14.20 14.30 1.48
CA VAL A 141 -12.98 13.60 1.92
C VAL A 141 -12.96 13.41 3.44
N ASP A 142 -13.19 14.46 4.22
CA ASP A 142 -13.11 14.34 5.68
C ASP A 142 -14.22 13.44 6.25
N SER A 143 -15.42 13.48 5.66
CA SER A 143 -16.51 12.57 6.04
C SER A 143 -16.20 11.13 5.67
N GLY A 144 -15.67 10.88 4.47
CA GLY A 144 -15.29 9.54 4.03
C GLY A 144 -14.14 8.97 4.87
N LEU A 145 -13.15 9.81 5.22
CA LEU A 145 -12.04 9.44 6.09
C LEU A 145 -12.45 9.07 7.50
N ALA A 146 -13.51 9.68 8.04
CA ALA A 146 -14.01 9.36 9.37
C ALA A 146 -14.34 7.87 9.52
N ASP A 147 -14.88 7.25 8.48
CA ASP A 147 -15.20 5.83 8.44
C ASP A 147 -13.95 4.94 8.25
N LYS A 148 -12.91 5.45 7.62
CA LYS A 148 -11.67 4.69 7.34
C LYS A 148 -10.67 4.73 8.49
N PHE A 149 -10.67 5.79 9.29
CA PHE A 149 -9.71 5.95 10.39
C PHE A 149 -9.69 4.78 11.38
N PRO A 150 -10.82 4.23 11.85
CA PRO A 150 -10.82 3.09 12.75
C PRO A 150 -10.09 1.88 12.15
N LEU A 151 -10.30 1.59 10.85
CA LEU A 151 -9.67 0.47 10.16
C LEU A 151 -8.15 0.63 10.12
N VAL A 152 -7.65 1.79 9.72
CA VAL A 152 -6.19 2.04 9.66
C VAL A 152 -5.56 1.98 11.05
N ARG A 153 -6.25 2.47 12.08
CA ARG A 153 -5.78 2.40 13.47
C ARG A 153 -5.71 0.98 13.99
N GLU A 154 -6.73 0.17 13.69
CA GLU A 154 -6.75 -1.26 14.07
C GLU A 154 -5.57 -1.99 13.44
N VAL A 155 -5.29 -1.73 12.17
CA VAL A 155 -4.14 -2.30 11.47
C VAL A 155 -2.80 -1.89 12.09
N ALA A 156 -2.62 -0.60 12.37
CA ALA A 156 -1.40 -0.11 13.00
C ALA A 156 -1.20 -0.69 14.41
N GLY A 157 -2.27 -0.86 15.17
CA GLY A 157 -2.24 -1.40 16.53
C GLY A 157 -2.06 -2.93 16.61
N GLY A 158 -2.56 -3.67 15.62
CA GLY A 158 -2.54 -5.14 15.57
C GLY A 158 -1.50 -5.73 14.62
N VAL A 159 -0.42 -4.98 14.33
CA VAL A 159 0.55 -5.34 13.29
C VAL A 159 1.24 -6.69 13.53
N GLN A 160 1.46 -7.08 14.79
CA GLN A 160 2.16 -8.33 15.10
C GLN A 160 1.29 -9.54 14.76
N GLU A 161 0.01 -9.49 15.11
CA GLU A 161 -0.99 -10.49 14.77
C GLU A 161 -1.19 -10.57 13.26
N ILE A 162 -1.21 -9.42 12.58
CA ILE A 162 -1.32 -9.36 11.11
C ILE A 162 -0.09 -9.99 10.45
N PHE A 163 1.11 -9.70 10.95
CA PHE A 163 2.33 -10.33 10.45
C PHE A 163 2.40 -11.83 10.72
N ASP A 164 1.78 -12.32 11.79
CA ASP A 164 1.62 -13.77 12.02
C ASP A 164 0.72 -14.40 10.96
N VAL A 165 -0.42 -13.77 10.63
CA VAL A 165 -1.32 -14.21 9.55
C VAL A 165 -0.60 -14.22 8.21
N LEU A 166 0.16 -13.17 7.91
CA LEU A 166 0.96 -13.03 6.69
C LEU A 166 2.19 -13.94 6.67
N LYS A 167 2.57 -14.53 7.82
CA LYS A 167 3.78 -15.33 8.01
C LYS A 167 5.07 -14.57 7.72
N VAL A 168 5.12 -13.27 8.02
CA VAL A 168 6.34 -12.47 7.95
C VAL A 168 7.26 -12.89 9.12
N GLY A 169 8.47 -13.36 8.81
CA GLY A 169 9.39 -13.88 9.84
C GLY A 169 9.97 -12.80 10.74
N MET A 170 10.35 -13.15 11.97
CA MET A 170 10.89 -12.20 12.96
C MET A 170 12.10 -11.39 12.43
N ALA A 171 13.04 -12.05 11.75
CA ALA A 171 14.19 -11.37 11.16
C ALA A 171 13.80 -10.32 10.11
N THR A 172 12.74 -10.59 9.31
CA THR A 172 12.17 -9.61 8.38
C THR A 172 11.55 -8.44 9.16
N ARG A 173 10.76 -8.71 10.21
CA ARG A 173 10.12 -7.66 11.03
C ARG A 173 11.15 -6.75 11.69
N GLU A 174 12.22 -7.32 12.24
CA GLU A 174 13.33 -6.58 12.83
C GLU A 174 14.04 -5.71 11.79
N SER A 175 14.36 -6.28 10.62
CA SER A 175 14.99 -5.55 9.53
C SER A 175 14.12 -4.37 9.04
N LEU A 176 12.82 -4.59 8.87
CA LEU A 176 11.86 -3.55 8.50
C LEU A 176 11.79 -2.43 9.54
N ARG A 177 11.83 -2.78 10.83
CA ARG A 177 11.86 -1.81 11.92
C ARG A 177 13.15 -0.99 11.88
N SER A 178 14.30 -1.66 11.80
CA SER A 178 15.62 -1.04 11.74
C SER A 178 15.74 -0.02 10.61
N LEU A 179 15.20 -0.33 9.41
CA LEU A 179 15.19 0.61 8.28
C LEU A 179 14.52 1.96 8.57
N LEU A 180 13.66 2.04 9.59
CA LEU A 180 12.89 3.24 9.92
C LEU A 180 13.32 3.91 11.22
N VAL A 181 13.91 3.17 12.15
CA VAL A 181 14.22 3.67 13.50
C VAL A 181 15.71 3.76 13.80
N ASP A 182 16.55 3.04 13.05
CA ASP A 182 18.00 3.11 13.23
C ASP A 182 18.55 4.36 12.51
N PRO A 183 19.50 5.08 13.12
CA PRO A 183 20.04 6.34 12.61
C PRO A 183 20.96 6.21 11.38
#